data_AF-A0A1S4ADM3-F1
#
_entry.id   AF-A0A1S4ADM3-F1
#
_cell.length_a   1.000
_cell.length_b   1.000
_cell.length_c   1.000
_cell.angle_alpha   90.00
_cell.angle_beta   90.00
_cell.angle_gamma   90.00
#
_symmetry.space_group_name_H-M   'P 1'
#
loop_
_entity.id
_entity.type
_entity.pdbx_description
1 polymer ?
#
loop_
_entity_poly.entity_id
_entity_poly.type
_entity_poly.pdbx_seq_one_letter_code
_entity_poly.pdbx_strand_id
1 'polypeptide(L)'
;MSSRRRRSVLRLTPDEISDLVLKLQALLPDSSSRCTSEVSASKTLEETCNYIKMLHSEVDDLSKKLSQKLASTDSNINAVNRDTRHL
;
A
#
# COMPACT_ATOMS: atom_id res chain seq x y z
N MET A 1 30.85 1.87 -19.88
CA MET A 1 30.94 1.98 -18.42
C MET A 1 29.87 1.10 -17.79
N SER A 2 30.11 -0.22 -17.73
CA SER A 2 29.13 -1.16 -17.20
C SER A 2 29.25 -1.24 -15.69
N SER A 3 28.46 -0.44 -14.98
CA SER A 3 28.23 -0.61 -13.54
C SER A 3 27.56 -1.96 -13.32
N ARG A 4 28.40 -2.99 -13.19
CA ARG A 4 28.05 -4.29 -12.65
C ARG A 4 27.56 -4.01 -11.24
N ARG A 5 26.24 -3.76 -11.09
CA ARG A 5 25.57 -3.74 -9.80
C ARG A 5 25.90 -5.08 -9.18
N ARG A 6 26.88 -5.08 -8.26
CA ARG A 6 27.11 -6.22 -7.39
C ARG A 6 25.78 -6.38 -6.68
N ARG A 7 24.96 -7.31 -7.18
CA ARG A 7 23.89 -7.90 -6.41
C ARG A 7 24.64 -8.58 -5.28
N SER A 8 24.89 -7.81 -4.22
CA SER A 8 25.18 -8.35 -2.91
C SER A 8 24.00 -9.25 -2.66
N VAL A 9 24.16 -10.54 -2.95
CA VAL A 9 23.29 -11.56 -2.41
C VAL A 9 23.60 -11.46 -0.94
N LEU A 10 22.80 -10.65 -0.24
CA LEU A 10 22.84 -10.51 1.20
C LEU A 10 22.82 -11.95 1.71
N ARG A 11 23.95 -12.41 2.25
CA ARG A 11 24.04 -13.73 2.87
C ARG A 11 23.34 -13.60 4.21
N LEU A 12 22.01 -13.55 4.15
CA LEU A 12 21.17 -13.50 5.34
C LEU A 12 21.30 -14.82 6.06
N THR A 13 21.52 -14.77 7.37
CA THR A 13 21.46 -15.95 8.22
C THR A 13 20.02 -16.44 8.35
N PRO A 14 19.79 -17.72 8.66
CA PRO A 14 18.43 -18.23 8.91
C PRO A 14 17.68 -17.44 9.99
N ASP A 15 18.38 -16.98 11.03
CA ASP A 15 17.82 -16.17 12.10
C ASP A 15 17.38 -14.79 11.60
N GLU A 16 18.20 -14.13 10.76
CA GLU A 16 17.84 -12.86 10.13
C GLU A 16 16.62 -12.99 9.20
N ILE A 17 16.51 -14.12 8.49
CA ILE A 17 15.35 -14.43 7.64
C ILE A 17 14.11 -14.61 8.51
N SER A 18 14.21 -15.36 9.61
CA SER A 18 13.12 -15.58 10.57
C SER A 18 12.63 -14.26 11.18
N ASP A 19 13.54 -13.41 11.64
CA ASP A 19 13.22 -12.09 12.20
C ASP A 19 12.51 -11.19 11.18
N LEU A 20 12.93 -11.24 9.91
CA LEU A 20 12.29 -10.48 8.85
C LEU A 20 10.87 -10.98 8.58
N VAL A 21 10.68 -12.29 8.54
CA VAL A 21 9.36 -12.92 8.37
C VAL A 21 8.42 -12.55 9.52
N LEU A 22 8.90 -12.56 10.77
CA LEU A 22 8.13 -12.13 11.94
C LEU A 22 7.70 -10.66 11.85
N LYS A 23 8.60 -9.78 11.40
CA LYS A 23 8.27 -8.36 11.18
C LYS A 23 7.20 -8.20 10.09
N LEU A 24 7.28 -8.96 9.01
CA LEU A 24 6.27 -8.92 7.94
C LEU A 24 4.91 -9.41 8.43
N GLN A 25 4.86 -10.52 9.18
CA GLN A 25 3.63 -11.03 9.79
C GLN A 25 2.98 -10.03 10.74
N ALA A 26 3.77 -9.18 11.41
CA ALA A 26 3.24 -8.14 12.29
C ALA A 26 2.53 -6.99 11.56
N LEU A 27 2.75 -6.84 10.25
CA LEU A 27 2.15 -5.79 9.43
C LEU A 27 0.85 -6.24 8.74
N LEU A 28 0.54 -7.53 8.76
CA LEU A 28 -0.65 -8.07 8.12
C LEU A 28 -1.91 -7.86 8.99
N PRO A 29 -3.05 -7.51 8.38
CA PRO A 29 -4.28 -7.17 9.11
C PRO A 29 -4.93 -8.36 9.82
N ASP A 30 -4.83 -9.56 9.23
CA ASP A 30 -5.34 -10.81 9.81
C ASP A 30 -4.17 -11.68 10.27
N SER A 31 -3.65 -11.39 11.45
CA SER A 31 -2.62 -12.22 12.08
C SER A 31 -3.16 -13.56 12.62
N SER A 32 -4.34 -14.00 12.19
CA SER A 32 -5.02 -15.22 12.61
C SER A 32 -4.21 -16.49 12.29
N SER A 33 -3.33 -16.45 11.29
CA SER A 33 -2.41 -17.57 10.99
C SER A 33 -1.23 -17.68 11.96
N ARG A 34 -1.09 -16.77 12.95
CA ARG A 34 -0.02 -16.80 13.97
C ARG A 34 0.03 -18.08 14.80
N CYS A 35 -0.99 -18.93 14.77
CA CYS A 35 -1.14 -19.97 15.80
C CYS A 35 -1.14 -21.42 15.31
N THR A 36 -1.14 -21.72 14.00
CA THR A 36 -1.20 -23.14 13.59
C THR A 36 -0.39 -23.43 12.33
N SER A 37 0.71 -24.17 12.53
CA SER A 37 1.54 -24.81 11.50
C SER A 37 2.30 -23.84 10.59
N GLU A 38 3.59 -23.64 10.91
CA GLU A 38 4.68 -23.31 9.99
C GLU A 38 4.24 -22.64 8.67
N VAL A 39 3.73 -21.40 8.76
CA VAL A 39 3.45 -20.61 7.57
C VAL A 39 4.81 -20.33 6.92
N SER A 40 5.02 -20.86 5.72
CA SER A 40 6.28 -20.70 5.02
C SER A 40 6.62 -19.22 4.82
N ALA A 41 7.92 -18.90 4.89
CA ALA A 41 8.41 -17.54 4.63
C ALA A 41 7.91 -17.00 3.28
N SER A 42 7.77 -17.87 2.28
CA SER A 42 7.23 -17.51 0.97
C SER A 42 5.78 -17.05 1.03
N LYS A 43 4.93 -17.72 1.81
CA LYS A 43 3.52 -17.36 1.98
C LYS A 43 3.37 -16.04 2.73
N THR A 44 4.14 -15.83 3.79
CA THR A 44 4.18 -14.54 4.51
C THR A 44 4.57 -13.40 3.55
N LEU A 45 5.60 -13.62 2.72
CA LEU A 45 6.04 -12.64 1.73
C LEU A 45 4.95 -12.35 0.70
N GLU A 46 4.27 -13.40 0.20
CA GLU A 46 3.16 -13.27 -0.76
C GLU A 46 2.00 -12.48 -0.18
N GLU A 47 1.53 -12.83 1.02
CA GLU A 47 0.46 -12.13 1.73
C GLU A 47 0.82 -10.66 1.96
N THR A 48 2.06 -10.38 2.36
CA THR A 48 2.54 -9.01 2.56
C THR A 48 2.56 -8.22 1.24
N CYS A 49 3.05 -8.82 0.16
CA CYS A 49 3.05 -8.18 -1.16
C CYS A 49 1.61 -7.89 -1.64
N ASN A 50 0.69 -8.81 -1.41
CA ASN A 50 -0.71 -8.65 -1.77
C ASN A 50 -1.38 -7.55 -0.93
N TYR A 51 -1.10 -7.50 0.36
CA TYR A 51 -1.62 -6.44 1.24
C TYR A 51 -1.12 -5.05 0.82
N ILE A 52 0.18 -4.91 0.50
CA ILE A 52 0.74 -3.66 -0.03
C ILE A 52 0.03 -3.24 -1.32
N LYS A 53 -0.23 -4.17 -2.25
CA LYS A 53 -0.98 -3.88 -3.48
C LYS A 53 -2.38 -3.38 -3.18
N MET A 54 -3.09 -4.03 -2.25
CA MET A 54 -4.43 -3.60 -1.85
C MET A 54 -4.43 -2.20 -1.23
N LEU A 55 -3.48 -1.91 -0.34
CA LEU A 55 -3.32 -0.58 0.24
C LEU A 55 -3.07 0.49 -0.82
N HIS A 56 -2.20 0.22 -1.80
CA HIS A 56 -1.98 1.15 -2.92
C HIS A 56 -3.26 1.39 -3.72
N SER A 57 -4.01 0.34 -4.06
CA SER A 57 -5.28 0.48 -4.78
C SER A 57 -6.32 1.26 -3.98
N GLU A 58 -6.42 1.02 -2.67
CA GLU A 58 -7.33 1.77 -1.80
C GLU A 58 -6.95 3.26 -1.73
N VAL A 59 -5.65 3.56 -1.60
CA VAL A 59 -5.15 4.94 -1.64
C VAL A 59 -5.48 5.62 -2.97
N ASP A 60 -5.28 4.94 -4.11
CA ASP A 60 -5.58 5.48 -5.43
C ASP A 60 -7.09 5.74 -5.60
N ASP A 61 -7.94 4.81 -5.18
CA ASP A 61 -9.40 4.94 -5.24
C ASP A 61 -9.91 6.07 -4.35
N LEU A 62 -9.38 6.17 -3.13
CA LEU A 62 -9.72 7.25 -2.20
C LEU A 62 -9.26 8.60 -2.76
N SER A 63 -8.05 8.69 -3.31
CA SER A 63 -7.51 9.89 -3.94
C SER A 63 -8.39 10.37 -5.10
N LYS A 64 -8.84 9.45 -5.96
CA LYS A 64 -9.75 9.76 -7.08
C LYS A 64 -11.12 10.25 -6.57
N LYS A 65 -11.72 9.55 -5.60
CA LYS A 65 -13.00 9.93 -5.00
C LYS A 65 -12.94 11.31 -4.36
N LEU A 66 -11.86 11.60 -3.63
CA LEU A 66 -11.63 12.90 -3.01
C LEU A 66 -11.50 14.00 -4.07
N SER A 67 -10.68 13.77 -5.09
CA SER A 67 -10.47 14.72 -6.20
C SER A 67 -11.77 15.04 -6.93
N GLN A 68 -12.59 14.03 -7.21
CA GLN A 68 -13.90 14.22 -7.83
C GLN A 68 -14.84 15.05 -6.93
N LYS A 69 -14.90 14.73 -5.63
CA LYS A 69 -15.73 15.48 -4.67
C LYS A 69 -15.31 16.96 -4.61
N LEU A 70 -14.01 17.24 -4.54
CA LEU A 70 -13.49 18.60 -4.52
C LEU A 70 -13.82 19.36 -5.82
N ALA A 71 -13.68 18.72 -6.99
CA ALA A 71 -14.03 19.33 -8.27
C ALA A 71 -15.55 19.60 -8.40
N SER A 72 -16.41 18.71 -7.88
CA SER A 72 -17.85 18.93 -7.83
C SER A 72 -18.22 20.11 -6.93
N THR A 73 -17.58 20.24 -5.76
CA THR A 73 -17.79 21.38 -4.85
C THR A 73 -17.35 22.70 -5.49
N ASP A 74 -16.19 22.73 -6.14
CA ASP A 74 -15.69 23.93 -6.83
C ASP A 74 -16.58 24.33 -8.01
N SER A 75 -17.05 23.36 -8.80
CA SER A 75 -18.00 23.59 -9.90
C SER A 75 -19.32 24.18 -9.39
N ASN A 76 -19.82 23.70 -8.25
CA ASN A 76 -21.05 24.20 -7.64
C ASN A 76 -20.88 25.63 -7.09
N ILE A 77 -19.76 25.93 -6.44
CA ILE A 77 -19.43 27.28 -5.95
C ILE A 77 -19.30 28.27 -7.13
N ASN A 78 -18.67 27.84 -8.23
CA ASN A 78 -18.49 28.66 -9.41
C ASN A 78 -19.80 28.91 -10.18
N ALA A 79 -20.76 27.99 -10.14
CA ALA A 79 -22.10 28.18 -10.69
C ALA A 79 -22.89 29.24 -9.91
N VAL A 80 -22.94 29.12 -8.58
CA VAL A 80 -23.67 30.05 -7.70
C VAL A 80 -23.13 31.48 -7.82
N ASN A 81 -21.81 31.66 -7.93
CA ASN A 81 -21.21 32.99 -8.10
C ASN A 81 -21.55 33.68 -9.43
N ARG A 82 -21.89 32.94 -10.49
CA ARG A 82 -22.30 33.54 -11.78
C ARG A 82 -23.74 34.03 -11.73
N ASP A 83 -24.62 33.32 -11.05
CA ASP A 83 -26.02 33.73 -10.89
C ASP A 83 -26.15 35.00 -10.04
N THR A 84 -25.24 35.23 -9.08
CA THR A 84 -25.21 36.45 -8.26
C THR A 84 -24.60 37.68 -8.95
N ARG A 85 -24.00 37.54 -10.14
CA ARG A 85 -23.41 38.66 -10.90
C ARG A 85 -24.33 39.22 -11.99
N HIS A 86 -25.51 38.61 -12.17
CA HIS A 86 -26.51 39.01 -13.15
C HIS A 86 -27.81 39.54 -12.52
N LEU A 87 -27.81 39.83 -11.22
CA LEU A 87 -28.82 40.61 -10.50
C LEU A 87 -28.16 41.87 -9.93
#